data_AF-A0AAV9ZDA4-F1
#
_entry.id   AF-A0AAV9ZDA4-F1
#
_cell.length_a   1.000
_cell.length_b   1.000
_cell.length_c   1.000
_cell.angle_alpha   90.00
_cell.angle_beta   90.00
_cell.angle_gamma   90.00
#
_symmetry.space_group_name_H-M   'P 1'
#
loop_
_entity.id
_entity.type
_entity.pdbx_description
1 polymer ?
#
loop_
_entity_poly.entity_id
_entity_poly.type
_entity_poly.pdbx_seq_one_letter_code
_entity_poly.pdbx_strand_id
1 'polypeptide(L)'
;MLESLEVDRAFLAQKDAEILDLKAQIYALEQSISALVAAKKPVQARLDAYKYPVLTLPNEIVSEIFLHFLPAYPEPPPLVGVLSPLCLSYVCRSWRGIAQATPALWRAIDLTQTEMRGSRMELCVPLLDYWFSSSGGCPISIHATDYEDSAPVISALTPYLSRGPEHLKLTAKSASQLSDMEAPMPLLCTLHLRFSKSVAIPHIFPDSPLLRAVVLEDYAVRSISLPWLQLTSLTLRDAFFDDCLSVLQQTTNLLHCTLLVWIQSAPQTEAVLPSLETLVIERGSNSRVEVLSGFNTPALRCLELPEAFVRPRRALDADCLQAVNDFIARCGCNFQELRVTHASSSVLGSRAFPSVPVITFDRE
;
A
#
# COMPACT_ATOMS: atom_id res chain seq x y z
N MET A 1 37.37 34.59 -74.39
CA MET A 1 36.68 35.75 -73.80
C MET A 1 35.23 35.84 -74.25
N LEU A 2 34.92 35.68 -75.55
CA LEU A 2 33.53 35.58 -76.03
C LEU A 2 32.82 34.28 -75.59
N GLU A 3 33.51 33.13 -75.60
CA GLU A 3 32.93 31.85 -75.14
C GLU A 3 32.59 31.82 -73.65
N SER A 4 33.34 32.52 -72.77
CA SER A 4 33.01 32.52 -71.33
C SER A 4 31.78 33.39 -71.01
N LEU A 5 31.52 34.44 -71.80
CA LEU A 5 30.34 35.29 -71.66
C LEU A 5 29.04 34.58 -72.10
N GLU A 6 29.13 33.64 -73.06
CA GLU A 6 27.98 32.82 -73.46
C GLU A 6 27.66 31.72 -72.43
N VAL A 7 28.70 31.11 -71.84
CA VAL A 7 28.55 30.16 -70.73
C VAL A 7 27.91 30.82 -69.51
N ASP A 8 28.33 32.05 -69.18
CA ASP A 8 27.74 32.83 -68.07
C ASP A 8 26.27 33.19 -68.33
N ARG A 9 25.89 33.51 -69.57
CA ARG A 9 24.49 33.80 -69.95
C ARG A 9 23.59 32.58 -69.86
N ALA A 10 24.07 31.41 -70.33
CA ALA A 10 23.31 30.16 -70.23
C ALA A 10 23.11 29.74 -68.76
N PHE A 11 24.14 29.92 -67.93
CA PHE A 11 24.05 29.66 -66.49
C PHE A 11 23.06 30.60 -65.77
N LEU A 12 23.06 31.90 -66.09
CA LEU A 12 22.11 32.86 -65.53
C LEU A 12 20.67 32.55 -65.96
N ALA A 13 20.43 32.21 -67.23
CA ALA A 13 19.10 31.81 -67.71
C ALA A 13 18.59 30.53 -67.02
N GLN A 14 19.49 29.57 -66.73
CA GLN A 14 19.16 28.39 -65.95
C GLN A 14 18.75 28.74 -64.51
N LYS A 15 19.46 29.69 -63.87
CA LYS A 15 19.13 30.16 -62.52
C LYS A 15 17.82 30.96 -62.47
N ASP A 16 17.53 31.76 -63.49
CA ASP A 16 16.25 32.46 -63.59
C ASP A 16 15.08 31.48 -63.75
N ALA A 17 15.25 30.41 -64.53
CA ALA A 17 14.26 29.35 -64.65
C ALA A 17 14.05 28.59 -63.33
N GLU A 18 15.13 28.30 -62.60
CA GLU A 18 15.08 27.66 -61.27
C GLU A 18 14.37 28.56 -60.23
N ILE A 19 14.64 29.87 -60.26
CA ILE A 19 13.93 30.85 -59.39
C ILE A 19 12.45 30.94 -59.75
N LEU A 20 12.11 30.92 -61.03
CA LEU A 20 10.72 30.98 -61.48
C LEU A 20 9.94 29.74 -61.03
N ASP A 21 10.54 28.56 -61.16
CA ASP A 21 9.97 27.30 -60.68
C ASP A 21 9.78 27.31 -59.15
N LEU A 22 10.80 27.72 -58.39
CA LEU A 22 10.70 27.87 -56.94
C LEU A 22 9.59 28.85 -56.52
N LYS A 23 9.43 29.97 -57.24
CA LYS A 23 8.33 30.92 -56.98
C LYS A 23 6.96 30.30 -57.24
N ALA A 24 6.81 29.51 -58.30
CA ALA A 24 5.58 28.79 -58.59
C ALA A 24 5.27 27.74 -57.52
N GLN A 25 6.28 27.02 -57.03
CA GLN A 25 6.13 26.05 -55.93
C GLN A 25 5.73 26.75 -54.61
N ILE A 26 6.37 27.88 -54.28
CA ILE A 26 6.00 28.69 -53.09
C ILE A 26 4.53 29.10 -53.19
N TYR A 27 4.11 29.65 -54.33
CA TYR A 27 2.73 30.08 -54.52
C TYR A 27 1.73 28.93 -54.39
N ALA A 28 2.03 27.76 -54.96
CA ALA A 28 1.20 26.57 -54.83
C ALA A 28 1.09 26.09 -53.37
N LEU A 29 2.20 26.11 -52.62
CA LEU A 29 2.23 25.77 -51.20
C LEU A 29 1.44 26.78 -50.36
N GLU A 30 1.55 28.08 -50.64
CA GLU A 30 0.78 29.12 -49.96
C GLU A 30 -0.73 28.94 -50.15
N GLN A 31 -1.16 28.62 -51.39
CA GLN A 31 -2.56 28.29 -51.66
C GLN A 31 -3.00 27.03 -50.90
N SER A 32 -2.16 26.00 -50.85
CA SER A 32 -2.45 24.76 -50.13
C SER A 32 -2.57 25.00 -48.61
N ILE A 33 -1.66 25.78 -48.02
CA ILE A 33 -1.71 26.19 -46.61
C ILE A 33 -3.01 26.96 -46.33
N SER A 34 -3.35 27.92 -47.18
CA SER A 34 -4.57 28.71 -47.05
C SER A 34 -5.83 27.82 -47.08
N ALA A 35 -5.89 26.88 -48.02
CA ALA A 35 -7.01 25.93 -48.13
C ALA A 35 -7.11 25.03 -46.89
N LEU A 36 -5.98 24.51 -46.39
CA LEU A 36 -5.95 23.69 -45.17
C LEU A 36 -6.36 24.48 -43.92
N VAL A 37 -5.95 25.75 -43.81
CA VAL A 37 -6.37 26.65 -42.72
C VAL A 37 -7.88 26.92 -42.78
N ALA A 38 -8.42 27.17 -43.97
CA ALA A 38 -9.86 27.35 -44.18
C ALA A 38 -10.65 26.08 -43.83
N ALA A 39 -10.15 24.90 -44.22
CA ALA A 39 -10.77 23.61 -43.90
C ALA A 39 -10.67 23.23 -42.41
N LYS A 40 -9.59 23.64 -41.72
CA LYS A 40 -9.44 23.47 -40.26
C LYS A 40 -10.48 24.28 -39.48
N LYS A 41 -10.84 25.46 -39.97
CA LYS A 41 -11.73 26.41 -39.28
C LYS A 41 -13.09 25.83 -38.85
N PRO A 42 -13.87 25.15 -39.70
CA PRO A 42 -15.14 24.53 -39.28
C PRO A 42 -14.95 23.34 -38.32
N VAL A 43 -13.85 22.58 -38.46
CA VAL A 43 -13.55 21.47 -37.53
C VAL A 43 -13.23 22.00 -36.13
N GLN A 44 -12.43 23.07 -36.06
CA GLN A 44 -12.13 23.75 -34.80
C GLN A 44 -13.40 24.33 -34.16
N ALA A 45 -14.25 25.00 -34.94
CA ALA A 45 -15.51 25.54 -34.42
C ALA A 45 -16.45 24.45 -33.86
N ARG A 46 -16.48 23.25 -34.48
CA ARG A 46 -17.23 22.10 -33.96
C ARG A 46 -16.65 21.59 -32.64
N LEU A 47 -15.32 21.51 -32.53
CA LEU A 47 -14.66 21.12 -31.28
C LEU A 47 -14.89 22.12 -30.16
N ASP A 48 -14.79 23.42 -30.45
CA ASP A 48 -15.01 24.49 -29.47
C ASP A 48 -16.47 24.53 -28.97
N ALA A 49 -17.43 24.08 -29.79
CA ALA A 49 -18.83 23.94 -29.40
C ALA A 49 -19.07 22.76 -28.42
N TYR A 50 -18.19 21.75 -28.39
CA TYR A 50 -18.28 20.67 -27.41
C TYR A 50 -17.82 21.19 -26.04
N LYS A 51 -18.78 21.34 -25.13
CA LYS A 51 -18.46 21.48 -23.71
C LYS A 51 -18.13 20.10 -23.15
N TYR A 52 -16.86 19.86 -22.85
CA TYR A 52 -16.44 18.68 -22.12
C TYR A 52 -17.02 18.74 -20.71
N PRO A 53 -17.92 17.82 -20.29
CA PRO A 53 -18.66 17.93 -19.04
C PRO A 53 -17.73 18.11 -17.83
N VAL A 54 -16.60 17.41 -17.80
CA VAL A 54 -15.63 17.47 -16.71
C VAL A 54 -14.89 18.80 -16.58
N LEU A 55 -14.91 19.65 -17.62
CA LEU A 55 -14.38 21.02 -17.57
C LEU A 55 -15.45 22.04 -17.16
N THR A 56 -16.71 21.61 -17.02
CA THR A 56 -17.83 22.46 -16.61
C THR A 56 -18.35 22.15 -15.21
N LEU A 57 -17.88 21.06 -14.60
CA LEU A 57 -18.20 20.71 -13.23
C LEU A 57 -17.50 21.67 -12.24
N PRO A 58 -18.13 22.00 -11.11
CA PRO A 58 -17.44 22.63 -10.00
C PRO A 58 -16.24 21.80 -9.53
N ASN A 59 -15.20 22.47 -9.04
CA ASN A 59 -13.97 21.80 -8.61
C ASN A 59 -14.24 20.74 -7.54
N GLU A 60 -15.20 20.97 -6.65
CA GLU A 60 -15.58 20.07 -5.56
C GLU A 60 -16.11 18.74 -6.11
N ILE A 61 -16.89 18.77 -7.19
CA ILE A 61 -17.42 17.56 -7.83
C ILE A 61 -16.30 16.80 -8.54
N VAL A 62 -15.37 17.52 -9.18
CA VAL A 62 -14.21 16.88 -9.83
C VAL A 62 -13.30 16.25 -8.79
N SER A 63 -13.07 16.90 -7.65
CA SER A 63 -12.32 16.34 -6.51
C SER A 63 -12.97 15.07 -5.98
N GLU A 64 -14.31 15.03 -5.84
CA GLU A 64 -15.03 13.83 -5.40
C GLU A 64 -14.89 12.68 -6.42
N ILE A 65 -15.01 12.98 -7.71
CA ILE A 65 -14.76 11.99 -8.78
C ILE A 65 -13.32 11.45 -8.69
N PHE A 66 -12.34 12.31 -8.44
CA PHE A 66 -10.95 11.90 -8.29
C PHE A 66 -10.74 11.01 -7.05
N LEU A 67 -11.46 11.25 -5.96
CA LEU A 67 -11.38 10.40 -4.77
C LEU A 67 -11.94 9.00 -5.03
N HIS A 68 -13.03 8.89 -5.79
CA HIS A 68 -13.58 7.60 -6.22
C HIS A 68 -12.72 6.86 -7.25
N PHE A 69 -11.73 7.52 -7.85
CA PHE A 69 -10.77 6.90 -8.75
C PHE A 69 -9.68 6.11 -8.00
N LEU A 70 -9.46 6.41 -6.71
CA LEU A 70 -8.42 5.79 -5.89
C LEU A 70 -8.96 4.56 -5.13
N PRO A 71 -8.07 3.64 -4.71
CA PRO A 71 -8.45 2.60 -3.76
C PRO A 71 -8.94 3.21 -2.44
N ALA A 72 -9.72 2.43 -1.69
CA ALA A 72 -10.19 2.84 -0.38
C ALA A 72 -9.00 3.01 0.58
N TYR A 73 -8.91 4.18 1.21
CA TYR A 73 -7.97 4.44 2.28
C TYR A 73 -8.10 3.39 3.41
N PRO A 74 -7.00 2.88 4.00
CA PRO A 74 -5.61 3.35 3.88
C PRO A 74 -4.76 2.69 2.79
N GLU A 75 -5.36 1.88 1.90
CA GLU A 75 -4.61 1.23 0.83
C GLU A 75 -4.08 2.29 -0.15
N PRO A 76 -2.78 2.28 -0.46
CA PRO A 76 -2.21 3.27 -1.35
C PRO A 76 -2.53 2.98 -2.82
N PRO A 77 -2.72 4.03 -3.64
CA PRO A 77 -2.73 3.88 -5.08
C PRO A 77 -1.35 3.49 -5.61
N PRO A 78 -1.27 2.92 -6.82
CA PRO A 78 0.01 2.76 -7.50
C PRO A 78 0.68 4.13 -7.70
N LEU A 79 2.01 4.15 -7.64
CA LEU A 79 2.79 5.38 -7.74
C LEU A 79 2.56 6.06 -9.09
N VAL A 80 2.63 5.29 -10.19
CA VAL A 80 2.31 5.74 -11.55
C VAL A 80 1.33 4.79 -12.24
N GLY A 81 0.78 5.21 -13.36
CA GLY A 81 -0.11 4.38 -14.17
C GLY A 81 -1.58 4.43 -13.74
N VAL A 82 -2.37 3.45 -14.17
CA VAL A 82 -3.81 3.43 -13.93
C VAL A 82 -4.10 3.39 -12.43
N LEU A 83 -5.06 4.18 -11.96
CA LEU A 83 -5.39 4.40 -10.54
C LEU A 83 -4.37 5.26 -9.75
N SER A 84 -3.33 5.80 -10.37
CA SER A 84 -2.43 6.76 -9.72
C SER A 84 -3.02 8.17 -9.69
N PRO A 85 -2.94 8.90 -8.55
CA PRO A 85 -3.33 10.30 -8.50
C PRO A 85 -2.45 11.18 -9.40
N LEU A 86 -1.21 10.77 -9.71
CA LEU A 86 -0.36 11.48 -10.66
C LEU A 86 -0.95 11.48 -12.07
N CYS A 87 -1.62 10.41 -12.50
CA CYS A 87 -2.28 10.37 -13.81
C CYS A 87 -3.33 11.47 -13.98
N LEU A 88 -4.07 11.81 -12.92
CA LEU A 88 -5.04 12.90 -12.93
C LEU A 88 -4.35 14.26 -13.18
N SER A 89 -3.14 14.43 -12.66
CA SER A 89 -2.34 15.64 -12.83
C SER A 89 -1.73 15.82 -14.24
N TYR A 90 -1.73 14.76 -15.07
CA TYR A 90 -1.19 14.80 -16.43
C TYR A 90 -2.23 15.08 -17.52
N VAL A 91 -3.54 15.04 -17.19
CA VAL A 91 -4.61 15.22 -18.18
C VAL A 91 -4.66 16.66 -18.73
N CYS A 92 -4.80 17.65 -17.86
CA CYS A 92 -4.80 19.06 -18.26
C CYS A 92 -4.38 19.99 -17.10
N ARG A 93 -4.15 21.28 -17.39
CA ARG A 93 -3.76 22.26 -16.36
C ARG A 93 -4.81 22.41 -15.25
N SER A 94 -6.10 22.37 -15.61
CA SER A 94 -7.20 22.47 -14.64
C SER A 94 -7.20 21.29 -13.66
N TRP A 95 -7.13 20.06 -14.19
CA TRP A 95 -7.08 18.84 -13.37
C TRP A 95 -5.86 18.79 -12.47
N ARG A 96 -4.69 19.26 -12.95
CA ARG A 96 -3.50 19.39 -12.11
C ARG A 96 -3.74 20.33 -10.93
N GLY A 97 -4.36 21.48 -11.17
CA GLY A 97 -4.71 22.42 -10.11
C GLY A 97 -5.69 21.82 -9.10
N ILE A 98 -6.72 21.13 -9.57
CA ILE A 98 -7.71 20.45 -8.70
C ILE A 98 -7.04 19.34 -7.88
N ALA A 99 -6.21 18.50 -8.52
CA ALA A 99 -5.52 17.41 -7.84
C ALA A 99 -4.56 17.94 -6.75
N GLN A 100 -3.78 18.98 -7.05
CA GLN A 100 -2.91 19.63 -6.06
C GLN A 100 -3.69 20.29 -4.92
N ALA A 101 -4.85 20.89 -5.22
CA ALA A 101 -5.72 21.51 -4.23
C ALA A 101 -6.58 20.50 -3.44
N THR A 102 -6.43 19.19 -3.69
CA THR A 102 -7.20 18.14 -3.01
C THR A 102 -6.25 17.24 -2.19
N PRO A 103 -5.91 17.62 -0.94
CA PRO A 103 -4.98 16.86 -0.10
C PRO A 103 -5.33 15.39 0.11
N ALA A 104 -6.63 15.07 0.11
CA ALA A 104 -7.14 13.71 0.30
C ALA A 104 -6.64 12.72 -0.77
N LEU A 105 -6.29 13.18 -1.98
CA LEU A 105 -5.72 12.34 -3.04
C LEU A 105 -4.30 11.83 -2.74
N TRP A 106 -3.60 12.52 -1.83
CA TRP A 106 -2.20 12.27 -1.52
C TRP A 106 -2.02 11.64 -0.13
N ARG A 107 -3.11 11.14 0.47
CA ARG A 107 -3.12 10.55 1.82
C ARG A 107 -2.50 9.17 1.91
N ALA A 108 -2.18 8.50 0.81
CA ALA A 108 -1.54 7.20 0.85
C ALA A 108 -0.49 7.11 -0.26
N ILE A 109 0.66 6.51 0.03
CA ILE A 109 1.75 6.32 -0.95
C ILE A 109 2.32 4.91 -0.85
N ASP A 110 2.56 4.31 -2.02
CA ASP A 110 3.22 3.02 -2.15
C ASP A 110 4.60 3.16 -2.82
N LEU A 111 5.63 2.78 -2.07
CA LEU A 111 7.03 2.76 -2.51
C LEU A 111 7.54 1.33 -2.77
N THR A 112 6.65 0.34 -2.80
CA THR A 112 6.99 -1.07 -3.03
C THR A 112 7.31 -1.40 -4.48
N GLN A 113 6.91 -0.54 -5.42
CA GLN A 113 6.97 -0.88 -6.83
C GLN A 113 8.39 -0.81 -7.39
N THR A 114 8.66 -1.75 -8.30
CA THR A 114 9.91 -1.91 -9.06
C THR A 114 10.35 -0.65 -9.82
N GLU A 115 9.47 0.32 -9.96
CA GLU A 115 9.71 1.61 -10.60
C GLU A 115 10.70 2.49 -9.85
N MET A 116 10.91 2.25 -8.55
CA MET A 116 11.85 2.97 -7.70
C MET A 116 13.24 2.32 -7.65
N ARG A 117 13.54 1.34 -8.52
CA ARG A 117 14.82 0.63 -8.53
C ARG A 117 15.88 1.30 -9.40
N GLY A 118 17.14 1.17 -9.00
CA GLY A 118 18.30 1.61 -9.79
C GLY A 118 18.32 3.13 -10.02
N SER A 119 18.55 3.55 -11.27
CA SER A 119 18.67 4.96 -11.65
C SER A 119 17.40 5.80 -11.42
N ARG A 120 16.24 5.16 -11.21
CA ARG A 120 14.98 5.86 -10.90
C ARG A 120 14.86 6.27 -9.43
N MET A 121 15.71 5.75 -8.54
CA MET A 121 15.73 6.13 -7.13
C MET A 121 16.05 7.63 -6.96
N GLU A 122 16.79 8.23 -7.88
CA GLU A 122 17.06 9.69 -7.89
C GLU A 122 15.78 10.52 -7.99
N LEU A 123 14.71 9.96 -8.57
CA LEU A 123 13.39 10.60 -8.67
C LEU A 123 12.53 10.41 -7.43
N CYS A 124 12.97 9.59 -6.46
CA CYS A 124 12.24 9.29 -5.23
C CYS A 124 12.04 10.53 -4.36
N VAL A 125 13.14 11.23 -4.04
CA VAL A 125 13.09 12.38 -3.14
C VAL A 125 12.20 13.50 -3.70
N PRO A 126 12.33 13.93 -4.98
CA PRO A 126 11.44 14.94 -5.54
C PRO A 126 9.96 14.52 -5.57
N LEU A 127 9.69 13.22 -5.79
CA LEU A 127 8.34 12.70 -5.79
C LEU A 127 7.76 12.69 -4.38
N LEU A 128 8.54 12.28 -3.38
CA LEU A 128 8.16 12.36 -1.97
C LEU A 128 7.87 13.80 -1.58
N ASP A 129 8.76 14.75 -1.89
CA ASP A 129 8.54 16.18 -1.65
C ASP A 129 7.20 16.66 -2.25
N TYR A 130 6.92 16.26 -3.49
CA TYR A 130 5.67 16.59 -4.16
C TYR A 130 4.44 15.96 -3.48
N TRP A 131 4.52 14.67 -3.13
CA TRP A 131 3.42 13.94 -2.50
C TRP A 131 3.11 14.50 -1.10
N PHE A 132 4.15 14.68 -0.30
CA PHE A 132 4.05 15.20 1.05
C PHE A 132 3.64 16.67 1.05
N SER A 133 4.11 17.52 0.12
CA SER A 133 3.61 18.90 0.02
C SER A 133 2.13 18.94 -0.40
N SER A 134 1.71 18.08 -1.32
CA SER A 134 0.31 18.02 -1.80
C SER A 134 -0.64 17.45 -0.75
N SER A 135 -0.17 16.56 0.14
CA SER A 135 -0.96 16.02 1.25
C SER A 135 -1.34 17.05 2.33
N GLY A 136 -0.72 18.24 2.33
CA GLY A 136 -1.05 19.30 3.28
C GLY A 136 -0.94 18.83 4.73
N GLY A 137 -1.98 19.04 5.55
CA GLY A 137 -2.02 18.59 6.94
C GLY A 137 -2.68 17.22 7.15
N CYS A 138 -3.00 16.48 6.08
CA CYS A 138 -3.70 15.20 6.23
C CYS A 138 -2.76 14.12 6.79
N PRO A 139 -3.27 13.22 7.65
CA PRO A 139 -2.52 12.03 8.03
C PRO A 139 -2.31 11.11 6.82
N ILE A 140 -1.13 10.49 6.74
CA ILE A 140 -0.66 9.75 5.56
C ILE A 140 -0.47 8.26 5.91
N SER A 141 -0.83 7.40 4.97
CA SER A 141 -0.48 5.98 4.93
C SER A 141 0.76 5.77 4.06
N ILE A 142 1.80 5.13 4.61
CA ILE A 142 3.07 4.91 3.90
C ILE A 142 3.34 3.41 3.83
N HIS A 143 3.46 2.89 2.62
CA HIS A 143 3.87 1.51 2.38
C HIS A 143 5.24 1.49 1.69
N ALA A 144 6.23 0.83 2.31
CA ALA A 144 7.57 0.64 1.76
C ALA A 144 8.07 -0.78 2.09
N THR A 145 7.58 -1.75 1.33
CA THR A 145 7.97 -3.16 1.39
C THR A 145 8.76 -3.58 0.14
N ASP A 146 10.05 -3.18 0.05
CA ASP A 146 10.97 -3.74 -0.97
C ASP A 146 11.80 -4.88 -0.36
N TYR A 147 11.84 -6.01 -1.07
CA TYR A 147 12.44 -7.26 -0.61
C TYR A 147 13.95 -7.35 -0.88
N GLU A 148 14.48 -6.59 -1.85
CA GLU A 148 15.89 -6.74 -2.27
C GLU A 148 16.82 -5.69 -1.64
N ASP A 149 16.39 -4.43 -1.51
CA ASP A 149 17.17 -3.40 -0.81
C ASP A 149 16.33 -2.25 -0.22
N SER A 150 15.87 -2.42 1.02
CA SER A 150 15.01 -1.43 1.69
C SER A 150 15.75 -0.23 2.29
N ALA A 151 17.09 -0.27 2.41
CA ALA A 151 17.85 0.77 3.11
C ALA A 151 17.70 2.17 2.46
N PRO A 152 17.83 2.32 1.12
CA PRO A 152 17.74 3.62 0.49
C PRO A 152 16.33 4.23 0.61
N VAL A 153 15.29 3.39 0.51
CA VAL A 153 13.89 3.84 0.63
C VAL A 153 13.59 4.29 2.05
N ILE A 154 14.00 3.51 3.06
CA ILE A 154 13.84 3.89 4.47
C ILE A 154 14.59 5.20 4.74
N SER A 155 15.82 5.33 4.28
CA SER A 155 16.62 6.55 4.46
C SER A 155 15.97 7.78 3.80
N ALA A 156 15.41 7.63 2.59
CA ALA A 156 14.69 8.69 1.90
C ALA A 156 13.37 9.07 2.61
N LEU A 157 12.74 8.12 3.31
CA LEU A 157 11.51 8.34 4.07
C LEU A 157 11.75 9.02 5.42
N THR A 158 12.89 8.79 6.07
CA THR A 158 13.20 9.27 7.43
C THR A 158 12.83 10.75 7.66
N PRO A 159 13.13 11.71 6.76
CA PRO A 159 12.75 13.11 6.95
C PRO A 159 11.24 13.34 7.07
N TYR A 160 10.44 12.55 6.37
CA TYR A 160 8.99 12.68 6.29
C TYR A 160 8.25 11.93 7.41
N LEU A 161 8.88 10.94 8.04
CA LEU A 161 8.29 10.18 9.15
C LEU A 161 8.01 11.07 10.37
N SER A 162 8.78 12.14 10.54
CA SER A 162 8.53 13.19 11.55
C SER A 162 7.17 13.88 11.43
N ARG A 163 6.54 13.81 10.25
CA ARG A 163 5.18 14.35 10.03
C ARG A 163 4.09 13.50 10.67
N GLY A 164 4.42 12.31 11.18
CA GLY A 164 3.50 11.41 11.87
C GLY A 164 2.57 10.69 10.89
N PRO A 165 3.02 9.60 10.23
CA PRO A 165 2.12 8.76 9.46
C PRO A 165 1.03 8.17 10.35
N GLU A 166 -0.19 8.03 9.82
CA GLU A 166 -1.30 7.35 10.51
C GLU A 166 -1.16 5.83 10.38
N HIS A 167 -0.74 5.38 9.20
CA HIS A 167 -0.48 3.98 8.88
C HIS A 167 0.93 3.83 8.31
N LEU A 168 1.71 2.92 8.86
CA LEU A 168 3.09 2.69 8.44
C LEU A 168 3.31 1.21 8.19
N LYS A 169 3.67 0.84 6.96
CA LYS A 169 4.03 -0.52 6.56
C LYS A 169 5.43 -0.54 5.98
N LEU A 170 6.36 -1.21 6.67
CA LEU A 170 7.78 -1.24 6.30
C LEU A 170 8.30 -2.67 6.24
N THR A 171 9.12 -2.93 5.22
CA THR A 171 10.02 -4.09 5.22
C THR A 171 11.45 -3.60 5.45
N ALA A 172 12.10 -4.11 6.48
CA ALA A 172 13.51 -3.84 6.75
C ALA A 172 14.31 -5.14 6.62
N LYS A 173 15.56 -5.05 6.13
CA LYS A 173 16.47 -6.20 6.19
C LYS A 173 16.82 -6.55 7.63
N SER A 174 17.12 -5.53 8.42
CA SER A 174 17.42 -5.62 9.85
C SER A 174 16.84 -4.44 10.61
N ALA A 175 16.58 -4.65 11.89
CA ALA A 175 16.15 -3.60 12.82
C ALA A 175 17.08 -2.39 12.89
N SER A 176 18.37 -2.59 12.67
CA SER A 176 19.35 -1.50 12.68
C SER A 176 19.08 -0.41 11.64
N GLN A 177 18.35 -0.72 10.55
CA GLN A 177 17.97 0.28 9.54
C GLN A 177 16.87 1.21 10.02
N LEU A 178 16.18 0.83 11.09
CA LEU A 178 15.12 1.62 11.72
C LEU A 178 15.65 2.36 12.95
N SER A 179 16.91 2.14 13.37
CA SER A 179 17.51 2.82 14.52
C SER A 179 17.54 4.34 14.37
N ASP A 180 17.68 4.83 13.13
CA ASP A 180 17.71 6.26 12.83
C ASP A 180 16.31 6.90 12.90
N MET A 181 15.26 6.10 13.13
CA MET A 181 13.87 6.56 13.23
C MET A 181 13.53 6.94 14.68
N GLU A 182 14.25 7.91 15.25
CA GLU A 182 13.97 8.42 16.60
C GLU A 182 12.81 9.43 16.64
N ALA A 183 12.22 9.76 15.48
CA ALA A 183 11.17 10.77 15.39
C ALA A 183 9.86 10.29 16.07
N PRO A 184 9.22 11.14 16.91
CA PRO A 184 7.93 10.80 17.50
C PRO A 184 6.86 10.68 16.40
N MET A 185 5.98 9.69 16.53
CA MET A 185 4.90 9.43 15.58
C MET A 185 3.54 9.56 16.26
N PRO A 186 3.10 10.78 16.62
CA PRO A 186 1.95 11.00 17.48
C PRO A 186 0.62 10.53 16.87
N LEU A 187 0.55 10.46 15.53
CA LEU A 187 -0.64 10.06 14.78
C LEU A 187 -0.66 8.57 14.40
N LEU A 188 0.39 7.80 14.71
CA LEU A 188 0.51 6.42 14.26
C LEU A 188 -0.53 5.53 14.94
N CYS A 189 -1.53 5.12 14.16
CA CYS A 189 -2.61 4.24 14.58
C CYS A 189 -2.29 2.77 14.30
N THR A 190 -1.58 2.52 13.20
CA THR A 190 -1.27 1.16 12.76
C THR A 190 0.15 1.01 12.28
N LEU A 191 0.81 -0.06 12.71
CA LEU A 191 2.20 -0.36 12.37
C LEU A 191 2.29 -1.78 11.81
N HIS A 192 2.82 -1.92 10.60
CA HIS A 192 3.18 -3.20 10.01
C HIS A 192 4.70 -3.21 9.79
N LEU A 193 5.39 -4.16 10.43
CA LEU A 193 6.81 -4.37 10.27
C LEU A 193 7.09 -5.79 9.81
N ARG A 194 7.95 -5.89 8.79
CA ARG A 194 8.49 -7.16 8.33
C ARG A 194 10.01 -7.10 8.33
N PHE A 195 10.66 -8.15 8.84
CA PHE A 195 12.13 -8.23 8.87
C PHE A 195 12.67 -9.39 8.05
N SER A 196 13.60 -9.17 7.13
CA SER A 196 14.19 -10.29 6.37
C SER A 196 15.17 -11.14 7.21
N LYS A 197 15.71 -10.56 8.30
CA LYS A 197 16.68 -11.21 9.20
C LYS A 197 16.39 -10.83 10.64
N SER A 198 16.45 -11.82 11.52
CA SER A 198 16.30 -11.63 12.97
C SER A 198 17.57 -11.01 13.57
N VAL A 199 17.48 -9.77 14.05
CA VAL A 199 18.52 -9.09 14.83
C VAL A 199 17.84 -8.35 15.98
N ALA A 200 18.52 -8.25 17.13
CA ALA A 200 18.06 -7.46 18.27
C ALA A 200 17.78 -6.00 17.85
N ILE A 201 16.69 -5.45 18.37
CA ILE A 201 16.11 -4.18 17.96
C ILE A 201 16.34 -3.15 19.08
N PRO A 202 16.77 -1.91 18.79
CA PRO A 202 16.64 -0.80 19.73
C PRO A 202 15.17 -0.33 19.88
N HIS A 203 14.90 0.62 20.77
CA HIS A 203 13.55 1.18 20.94
C HIS A 203 13.15 2.04 19.73
N ILE A 204 12.45 1.46 18.74
CA ILE A 204 12.15 2.15 17.46
C ILE A 204 10.98 3.16 17.58
N PHE A 205 10.13 3.11 18.61
CA PHE A 205 8.93 3.95 18.66
C PHE A 205 8.59 4.43 20.07
N PRO A 206 9.37 5.35 20.67
CA PRO A 206 9.15 5.77 22.05
C PRO A 206 7.81 6.51 22.27
N ASP A 207 7.28 7.21 21.26
CA ASP A 207 6.06 8.06 21.40
C ASP A 207 5.03 7.85 20.28
N SER A 208 4.23 6.79 20.40
CA SER A 208 3.08 6.48 19.52
C SER A 208 1.79 6.22 20.34
N PRO A 209 1.18 7.24 20.96
CA PRO A 209 0.06 7.09 21.90
C PRO A 209 -1.25 6.60 21.24
N LEU A 210 -1.40 6.82 19.94
CA LEU A 210 -2.58 6.39 19.18
C LEU A 210 -2.43 4.99 18.59
N LEU A 211 -1.31 4.30 18.80
CA LEU A 211 -1.08 2.97 18.22
C LEU A 211 -2.10 1.97 18.78
N ARG A 212 -2.88 1.34 17.89
CA ARG A 212 -3.91 0.36 18.23
C ARG A 212 -3.75 -0.97 17.51
N ALA A 213 -3.18 -0.97 16.31
CA ALA A 213 -2.98 -2.18 15.53
C ALA A 213 -1.51 -2.40 15.17
N VAL A 214 -1.00 -3.60 15.41
CA VAL A 214 0.37 -3.99 15.07
C VAL A 214 0.37 -5.30 14.28
N VAL A 215 1.14 -5.32 13.20
CA VAL A 215 1.44 -6.52 12.41
C VAL A 215 2.95 -6.72 12.40
N LEU A 216 3.42 -7.87 12.87
CA LEU A 216 4.84 -8.24 12.85
C LEU A 216 5.02 -9.53 12.06
N GLU A 217 5.90 -9.50 11.06
CA GLU A 217 6.24 -10.65 10.21
C GLU A 217 7.75 -10.94 10.28
N ASP A 218 8.12 -12.23 10.24
CA ASP A 218 9.49 -12.72 10.12
C ASP A 218 10.44 -12.23 11.26
N TYR A 219 9.96 -12.22 12.51
CA TYR A 219 10.56 -11.43 13.60
C TYR A 219 10.74 -12.17 14.95
N ALA A 220 11.78 -11.79 15.71
CA ALA A 220 12.02 -12.23 17.09
C ALA A 220 11.32 -11.34 18.13
N VAL A 221 10.01 -11.54 18.30
CA VAL A 221 9.02 -10.80 19.14
C VAL A 221 9.54 -10.16 20.45
N ARG A 222 10.52 -10.78 21.12
CA ARG A 222 11.11 -10.31 22.39
C ARG A 222 11.93 -9.03 22.32
N SER A 223 12.41 -8.65 21.15
CA SER A 223 13.39 -7.57 21.02
C SER A 223 12.79 -6.18 20.72
N ILE A 224 11.48 -6.07 20.50
CA ILE A 224 10.80 -4.84 20.10
C ILE A 224 10.07 -4.27 21.31
N SER A 225 10.24 -2.98 21.53
CA SER A 225 9.50 -2.24 22.54
C SER A 225 8.39 -1.46 21.86
N LEU A 226 7.16 -1.86 22.12
CA LEU A 226 5.94 -1.16 21.68
C LEU A 226 5.03 -0.95 22.88
N PRO A 227 4.08 0.00 22.82
CA PRO A 227 3.08 0.19 23.85
C PRO A 227 2.03 -0.95 23.78
N TRP A 228 2.41 -2.16 24.21
CA TRP A 228 1.61 -3.38 24.09
C TRP A 228 0.23 -3.27 24.75
N LEU A 229 0.16 -2.61 25.91
CA LEU A 229 -1.06 -2.50 26.72
C LEU A 229 -2.20 -1.75 26.01
N GLN A 230 -1.92 -0.83 25.09
CA GLN A 230 -2.98 -0.06 24.40
C GLN A 230 -3.42 -0.70 23.07
N LEU A 231 -2.81 -1.83 22.66
CA LEU A 231 -3.15 -2.48 21.41
C LEU A 231 -4.51 -3.18 21.51
N THR A 232 -5.32 -3.02 20.46
CA THR A 232 -6.61 -3.69 20.28
C THR A 232 -6.58 -4.73 19.17
N SER A 233 -5.58 -4.68 18.29
CA SER A 233 -5.35 -5.65 17.22
C SER A 233 -3.87 -6.02 17.13
N LEU A 234 -3.56 -7.31 17.10
CA LEU A 234 -2.20 -7.82 16.99
C LEU A 234 -2.15 -8.99 16.02
N THR A 235 -1.24 -8.90 15.06
CA THR A 235 -0.95 -9.98 14.12
C THR A 235 0.53 -10.34 14.24
N LEU A 236 0.83 -11.60 14.56
CA LEU A 236 2.20 -12.11 14.62
C LEU A 236 2.33 -13.26 13.61
N ARG A 237 3.25 -13.14 12.66
CA ARG A 237 3.52 -14.15 11.63
C ARG A 237 4.98 -14.57 11.66
N ASP A 238 5.21 -15.84 11.32
CA ASP A 238 6.54 -16.43 11.14
C ASP A 238 7.43 -16.31 12.39
N ALA A 239 6.82 -16.57 13.56
CA ALA A 239 7.47 -16.50 14.87
C ALA A 239 7.24 -17.78 15.70
N PHE A 240 8.11 -18.04 16.68
CA PHE A 240 7.88 -19.08 17.66
C PHE A 240 6.85 -18.64 18.70
N PHE A 241 5.90 -19.52 19.02
CA PHE A 241 4.82 -19.20 19.95
C PHE A 241 5.34 -18.79 21.35
N ASP A 242 6.42 -19.40 21.83
CA ASP A 242 7.04 -19.07 23.11
C ASP A 242 7.56 -17.61 23.17
N ASP A 243 7.95 -17.04 22.02
CA ASP A 243 8.33 -15.63 21.94
C ASP A 243 7.10 -14.73 21.92
N CYS A 244 6.07 -15.11 21.17
CA CYS A 244 4.79 -14.43 21.11
C CYS A 244 4.12 -14.35 22.49
N LEU A 245 4.21 -15.41 23.29
CA LEU A 245 3.54 -15.53 24.59
C LEU A 245 3.93 -14.40 25.55
N SER A 246 5.21 -14.02 25.56
CA SER A 246 5.71 -12.91 26.39
C SER A 246 5.09 -11.56 26.06
N VAL A 247 4.73 -11.34 24.80
CA VAL A 247 4.04 -10.13 24.33
C VAL A 247 2.55 -10.24 24.55
N LEU A 248 1.94 -11.40 24.28
CA LEU A 248 0.53 -11.65 24.52
C LEU A 248 0.15 -11.44 26.00
N GLN A 249 1.03 -11.80 26.92
CA GLN A 249 0.85 -11.54 28.36
C GLN A 249 0.80 -10.04 28.72
N GLN A 250 1.30 -9.16 27.84
CA GLN A 250 1.29 -7.71 28.03
C GLN A 250 0.12 -7.02 27.32
N THR A 251 -0.61 -7.71 26.44
CA THR A 251 -1.68 -7.13 25.60
C THR A 251 -3.07 -7.42 26.17
N THR A 252 -3.38 -6.89 27.35
CA THR A 252 -4.65 -7.19 28.05
C THR A 252 -5.89 -6.53 27.45
N ASN A 253 -5.73 -5.46 26.65
CA ASN A 253 -6.82 -4.77 25.95
C ASN A 253 -7.05 -5.28 24.51
N LEU A 254 -6.43 -6.40 24.15
CA LEU A 254 -6.51 -6.95 22.82
C LEU A 254 -7.92 -7.46 22.51
N LEU A 255 -8.49 -7.04 21.38
CA LEU A 255 -9.81 -7.47 20.90
C LEU A 255 -9.67 -8.49 19.75
N HIS A 256 -8.65 -8.32 18.91
CA HIS A 256 -8.38 -9.16 17.74
C HIS A 256 -6.93 -9.65 17.77
N CYS A 257 -6.74 -10.96 17.62
CA CYS A 257 -5.42 -11.58 17.56
C CYS A 257 -5.34 -12.54 16.38
N THR A 258 -4.31 -12.39 15.54
CA THR A 258 -4.02 -13.29 14.43
C THR A 258 -2.62 -13.85 14.54
N LEU A 259 -2.48 -15.18 14.47
CA LEU A 259 -1.21 -15.86 14.69
C LEU A 259 -0.90 -16.85 13.58
N LEU A 260 0.26 -16.70 12.97
CA LEU A 260 0.93 -17.72 12.17
C LEU A 260 2.23 -18.06 12.86
N VAL A 261 2.20 -19.09 13.71
CA VAL A 261 3.31 -19.40 14.62
C VAL A 261 3.75 -20.85 14.53
N TRP A 262 5.01 -21.08 14.89
CA TRP A 262 5.59 -22.41 15.09
C TRP A 262 5.65 -22.77 16.56
N ILE A 263 5.44 -24.06 16.84
CA ILE A 263 5.49 -24.61 18.19
C ILE A 263 6.46 -25.78 18.22
N GLN A 264 7.39 -25.74 19.18
CA GLN A 264 8.30 -26.87 19.44
C GLN A 264 7.70 -27.84 20.45
N SER A 265 7.02 -27.33 21.47
CA SER A 265 6.38 -28.09 22.54
C SER A 265 5.11 -27.40 23.02
N ALA A 266 4.19 -28.15 23.64
CA ALA A 266 3.00 -27.55 24.24
C ALA A 266 3.38 -26.43 25.23
N PRO A 267 2.70 -25.28 25.18
CA PRO A 267 3.00 -24.15 26.05
C PRO A 267 2.79 -24.53 27.52
N GLN A 268 3.72 -24.09 28.38
CA GLN A 268 3.69 -24.35 29.82
C GLN A 268 2.98 -23.26 30.61
N THR A 269 2.76 -22.12 29.97
CA THR A 269 2.11 -20.93 30.55
C THR A 269 1.02 -20.44 29.62
N GLU A 270 0.08 -19.68 30.19
CA GLU A 270 -1.04 -19.11 29.46
C GLU A 270 -0.91 -17.58 29.36
N ALA A 271 -1.36 -17.01 28.25
CA ALA A 271 -1.66 -15.60 28.12
C ALA A 271 -3.14 -15.36 28.49
N VAL A 272 -3.36 -14.55 29.53
CA VAL A 272 -4.70 -14.12 29.93
C VAL A 272 -5.08 -12.90 29.11
N LEU A 273 -6.03 -13.06 28.20
CA LEU A 273 -6.51 -12.04 27.28
C LEU A 273 -8.00 -11.79 27.55
N PRO A 274 -8.33 -10.97 28.57
CA PRO A 274 -9.68 -10.87 29.11
C PRO A 274 -10.69 -10.24 28.15
N SER A 275 -10.22 -9.41 27.22
CA SER A 275 -11.05 -8.66 26.27
C SER A 275 -11.04 -9.24 24.86
N LEU A 276 -10.34 -10.36 24.63
CA LEU A 276 -10.18 -10.90 23.28
C LEU A 276 -11.50 -11.44 22.75
N GLU A 277 -12.00 -10.84 21.67
CA GLU A 277 -13.25 -11.24 21.02
C GLU A 277 -12.99 -12.17 19.83
N THR A 278 -11.89 -11.96 19.09
CA THR A 278 -11.56 -12.73 17.89
C THR A 278 -10.14 -13.27 17.97
N LEU A 279 -9.99 -14.59 17.82
CA LEU A 279 -8.72 -15.28 17.70
C LEU A 279 -8.66 -16.03 16.36
N VAL A 280 -7.63 -15.74 15.57
CA VAL A 280 -7.37 -16.39 14.28
C VAL A 280 -6.03 -17.11 14.37
N ILE A 281 -6.06 -18.43 14.20
CA ILE A 281 -4.85 -19.22 13.99
C ILE A 281 -4.75 -19.53 12.52
N GLU A 282 -3.73 -18.97 11.88
CA GLU A 282 -3.46 -19.20 10.47
C GLU A 282 -2.70 -20.49 10.24
N ARG A 283 -2.77 -20.97 9.00
CA ARG A 283 -2.16 -22.24 8.62
C ARG A 283 -0.66 -22.07 8.38
N GLY A 284 0.17 -22.59 9.29
CA GLY A 284 1.59 -22.83 9.08
C GLY A 284 1.92 -24.31 8.83
N SER A 285 3.11 -24.59 8.31
CA SER A 285 3.63 -25.95 8.10
C SER A 285 3.82 -26.73 9.41
N ASN A 286 4.12 -26.03 10.50
CA ASN A 286 4.34 -26.60 11.84
C ASN A 286 3.34 -26.07 12.89
N SER A 287 2.22 -25.50 12.46
CA SER A 287 1.16 -25.09 13.40
C SER A 287 0.51 -26.33 13.97
N ARG A 288 0.39 -26.40 15.30
CA ARG A 288 -0.24 -27.51 15.99
C ARG A 288 -1.33 -27.02 16.94
N VAL A 289 -2.31 -27.88 17.21
CA VAL A 289 -3.49 -27.55 18.02
C VAL A 289 -3.12 -27.20 19.47
N GLU A 290 -1.97 -27.68 19.96
CA GLU A 290 -1.43 -27.37 21.28
C GLU A 290 -1.18 -25.87 21.48
N VAL A 291 -1.16 -25.05 20.42
CA VAL A 291 -1.16 -23.58 20.55
C VAL A 291 -2.30 -23.08 21.44
N LEU A 292 -3.47 -23.74 21.38
CA LEU A 292 -4.67 -23.35 22.08
C LEU A 292 -4.55 -23.51 23.60
N SER A 293 -3.65 -24.36 24.10
CA SER A 293 -3.41 -24.48 25.54
C SER A 293 -2.63 -23.30 26.11
N GLY A 294 -2.09 -22.41 25.26
CA GLY A 294 -1.40 -21.19 25.71
C GLY A 294 -2.32 -19.99 25.93
N PHE A 295 -3.64 -20.15 25.81
CA PHE A 295 -4.60 -19.06 25.85
C PHE A 295 -5.65 -19.22 26.93
N ASN A 296 -5.92 -18.12 27.61
CA ASN A 296 -7.07 -17.95 28.49
C ASN A 296 -7.86 -16.70 28.04
N THR A 297 -8.97 -16.94 27.32
CA THR A 297 -9.72 -15.93 26.57
C THR A 297 -11.21 -15.99 26.92
N PRO A 298 -11.64 -15.48 28.09
CA PRO A 298 -13.01 -15.64 28.59
C PRO A 298 -14.08 -14.82 27.83
N ALA A 299 -13.66 -13.84 27.01
CA ALA A 299 -14.55 -13.01 26.19
C ALA A 299 -14.62 -13.45 24.73
N LEU A 300 -14.01 -14.59 24.37
CA LEU A 300 -13.88 -15.01 22.98
C LEU A 300 -15.24 -15.29 22.33
N ARG A 301 -15.50 -14.65 21.19
CA ARG A 301 -16.73 -14.80 20.40
C ARG A 301 -16.48 -15.57 19.11
N CYS A 302 -15.38 -15.26 18.43
CA CYS A 302 -15.03 -15.85 17.14
C CYS A 302 -13.66 -16.54 17.24
N LEU A 303 -13.62 -17.83 16.87
CA LEU A 303 -12.39 -18.58 16.72
C LEU A 303 -12.26 -19.04 15.27
N GLU A 304 -11.16 -18.71 14.62
CA GLU A 304 -10.85 -19.16 13.26
C GLU A 304 -9.64 -20.08 13.29
N LEU A 305 -9.79 -21.31 12.79
CA LEU A 305 -8.75 -22.35 12.80
C LEU A 305 -8.53 -22.93 11.40
N PRO A 306 -7.33 -23.46 11.11
CA PRO A 306 -7.08 -24.22 9.89
C PRO A 306 -7.90 -25.51 9.89
N GLU A 307 -8.38 -25.93 8.71
CA GLU A 307 -9.09 -27.22 8.56
C GLU A 307 -8.33 -28.41 9.16
N ALA A 308 -7.00 -28.38 9.13
CA ALA A 308 -6.15 -29.43 9.69
C ALA A 308 -6.37 -29.69 11.20
N PHE A 309 -6.86 -28.70 11.96
CA PHE A 309 -7.11 -28.85 13.40
C PHE A 309 -8.47 -29.52 13.70
N VAL A 310 -9.42 -29.38 12.78
CA VAL A 310 -10.80 -29.90 12.92
C VAL A 310 -10.98 -31.21 12.16
N ARG A 311 -10.34 -31.34 11.01
CA ARG A 311 -10.37 -32.54 10.16
C ARG A 311 -8.95 -32.99 9.85
N PRO A 312 -8.26 -33.57 10.84
CA PRO A 312 -6.93 -34.08 10.60
C PRO A 312 -6.94 -35.23 9.59
N ARG A 313 -5.90 -35.29 8.75
CA ARG A 313 -5.79 -36.29 7.68
C ARG A 313 -5.36 -37.68 8.18
N ARG A 314 -4.93 -37.81 9.45
CA ARG A 314 -4.46 -39.06 10.05
C ARG A 314 -5.27 -39.40 11.30
N ALA A 315 -5.53 -40.69 11.53
CA ALA A 315 -6.34 -41.18 12.65
C ALA A 315 -5.69 -40.99 14.05
N LEU A 316 -4.38 -40.70 14.11
CA LEU A 316 -3.64 -40.38 15.34
C LEU A 316 -3.94 -38.98 15.89
N ASP A 317 -4.75 -38.20 15.19
CA ASP A 317 -5.04 -36.81 15.51
C ASP A 317 -6.45 -36.62 16.14
N ALA A 318 -7.07 -37.70 16.65
CA ALA A 318 -8.33 -37.62 17.40
C ALA A 318 -8.23 -36.66 18.61
N ASP A 319 -7.01 -36.50 19.14
CA ASP A 319 -6.67 -35.57 20.20
C ASP A 319 -6.83 -34.09 19.79
N CYS A 320 -6.78 -33.77 18.49
CA CYS A 320 -6.92 -32.40 18.00
C CYS A 320 -8.33 -31.85 18.17
N LEU A 321 -9.34 -32.64 17.79
CA LEU A 321 -10.73 -32.25 17.98
C LEU A 321 -11.07 -32.10 19.46
N GLN A 322 -10.53 -32.99 20.30
CA GLN A 322 -10.71 -32.89 21.75
C GLN A 322 -10.05 -31.61 22.30
N ALA A 323 -8.82 -31.29 21.88
CA ALA A 323 -8.13 -30.07 22.31
C ALA A 323 -8.89 -28.79 21.91
N VAL A 324 -9.52 -28.76 20.73
CA VAL A 324 -10.38 -27.65 20.30
C VAL A 324 -11.64 -27.56 21.18
N ASN A 325 -12.30 -28.69 21.44
CA ASN A 325 -13.48 -28.73 22.33
C ASN A 325 -13.13 -28.29 23.75
N ASP A 326 -12.00 -28.74 24.29
CA ASP A 326 -11.50 -28.37 25.62
C ASP A 326 -11.19 -26.87 25.66
N PHE A 327 -10.64 -26.30 24.58
CA PHE A 327 -10.41 -24.87 24.47
C PHE A 327 -11.73 -24.08 24.46
N ILE A 328 -12.69 -24.47 23.62
CA ILE A 328 -14.01 -23.81 23.54
C ILE A 328 -14.73 -23.88 24.90
N ALA A 329 -14.64 -25.02 25.60
CA ALA A 329 -15.21 -25.17 26.94
C ALA A 329 -14.58 -24.19 27.95
N ARG A 330 -13.28 -23.86 27.82
CA ARG A 330 -12.60 -22.85 28.65
C ARG A 330 -12.99 -21.42 28.30
N CYS A 331 -13.37 -21.12 27.05
CA CYS A 331 -13.79 -19.78 26.63
C CYS A 331 -15.13 -19.33 27.22
N GLY A 332 -15.90 -20.25 27.82
CA GLY A 332 -17.17 -19.95 28.48
C GLY A 332 -18.33 -19.72 27.50
N CYS A 333 -19.41 -19.11 28.00
CA CYS A 333 -20.71 -19.05 27.30
C CYS A 333 -20.79 -17.99 26.19
N ASN A 334 -19.75 -17.17 25.99
CA ASN A 334 -19.76 -16.06 25.04
C ASN A 334 -19.36 -16.47 23.61
N PHE A 335 -18.95 -17.72 23.43
CA PHE A 335 -18.53 -18.24 22.13
C PHE A 335 -19.71 -18.29 21.15
N GLN A 336 -19.56 -17.68 19.98
CA GLN A 336 -20.62 -17.52 18.97
C GLN A 336 -20.30 -18.22 17.66
N GLU A 337 -19.04 -18.19 17.24
CA GLU A 337 -18.65 -18.58 15.89
C GLU A 337 -17.33 -19.35 15.85
N LEU A 338 -17.35 -20.53 15.23
CA LEU A 338 -16.15 -21.29 14.84
C LEU A 338 -16.03 -21.25 13.31
N ARG A 339 -14.99 -20.58 12.81
CA ARG A 339 -14.65 -20.55 11.38
C ARG A 339 -13.53 -21.53 11.08
N VAL A 340 -13.66 -22.24 9.97
CA VAL A 340 -12.64 -23.18 9.50
C VAL A 340 -12.12 -22.73 8.16
N THR A 341 -10.82 -22.44 8.09
CA THR A 341 -10.17 -22.01 6.85
C THR A 341 -9.73 -23.20 6.01
N HIS A 342 -10.26 -23.26 4.78
CA HIS A 342 -9.91 -24.27 3.79
C HIS A 342 -8.71 -23.82 2.93
N ALA A 343 -7.89 -24.80 2.55
CA ALA A 343 -6.64 -24.64 1.78
C ALA A 343 -6.77 -23.90 0.44
N SER A 344 -7.98 -23.75 -0.10
CA SER A 344 -8.26 -23.10 -1.39
C SER A 344 -8.41 -21.58 -1.31
N SER A 345 -8.40 -20.97 -0.12
CA SER A 345 -8.48 -19.51 0.04
C SER A 345 -7.10 -18.86 0.23
N SER A 346 -6.09 -19.26 -0.55
CA SER A 346 -4.90 -18.44 -0.72
C SER A 346 -5.22 -17.24 -1.63
N VAL A 347 -6.07 -16.33 -1.17
CA VAL A 347 -6.03 -14.96 -1.67
C VAL A 347 -4.92 -14.28 -0.88
N LEU A 348 -3.69 -14.52 -1.33
CA LEU A 348 -2.54 -13.68 -1.07
C LEU A 348 -2.83 -12.31 -1.68
N GLY A 349 -3.51 -11.48 -0.92
CA GLY A 349 -3.80 -10.09 -1.25
C GLY A 349 -3.97 -9.35 0.05
N SER A 350 -2.88 -8.74 0.52
CA SER A 350 -2.79 -7.58 1.41
C SER A 350 -4.06 -7.11 2.14
N ARG A 351 -4.78 -7.97 2.89
CA ARG A 351 -5.74 -7.50 3.89
C ARG A 351 -4.97 -7.18 5.17
N ALA A 352 -4.09 -6.19 5.06
CA ALA A 352 -3.25 -5.72 6.14
C ALA A 352 -3.87 -4.52 6.87
N PHE A 353 -5.20 -4.40 6.93
CA PHE A 353 -5.91 -3.58 7.91
C PHE A 353 -7.28 -4.23 8.15
N PRO A 354 -7.83 -4.17 9.38
CA PRO A 354 -9.17 -4.66 9.65
C PRO A 354 -10.15 -3.80 8.87
N SER A 355 -10.50 -4.24 7.66
CA SER A 355 -11.74 -3.83 7.03
C SER A 355 -12.84 -4.43 7.87
N VAL A 356 -13.68 -3.56 8.44
CA VAL A 356 -14.94 -3.91 9.10
C VAL A 356 -15.60 -5.03 8.32
N PRO A 357 -15.83 -6.22 8.90
CA PRO A 357 -16.45 -7.31 8.17
C PRO A 357 -17.89 -6.93 7.82
N VAL A 358 -18.16 -6.84 6.53
CA VAL A 358 -19.51 -6.86 5.98
C VAL A 358 -20.08 -8.24 6.29
N ILE A 359 -21.07 -8.27 7.17
CA ILE A 359 -21.90 -9.44 7.45
C ILE A 359 -22.78 -9.67 6.24
N THR A 360 -22.52 -10.71 5.45
CA THR A 360 -23.52 -11.27 4.53
C THR A 360 -23.99 -12.60 5.08
N PHE A 361 -25.24 -12.60 5.54
CA PHE A 361 -26.01 -13.81 5.78
C PHE A 361 -26.45 -14.36 4.44
N ASP A 362 -25.96 -15.55 4.08
CA ASP A 362 -26.72 -16.42 3.19
C ASP A 362 -27.31 -17.53 4.05
N ARG A 363 -28.62 -17.40 4.30
CA ARG A 363 -29.47 -18.49 4.76
C ARG A 363 -29.93 -19.25 3.52
N GLU A 364 -29.63 -20.53 3.45
CA GLU A 364 -30.60 -21.54 2.97
C GLU A 364 -30.59 -22.74 3.90
#